data_AF-A0A8H7AMP9-F1
#
_entry.id   AF-A0A8H7AMP9-F1
#
_cell.length_a   1.000
_cell.length_b   1.000
_cell.length_c   1.000
_cell.angle_alpha   90.00
_cell.angle_beta   90.00
_cell.angle_gamma   90.00
#
_symmetry.space_group_name_H-M   'P 1'
#
loop_
_entity.id
_entity.type
_entity.pdbx_description
1 polymer ?
#
loop_
_entity_poly.entity_id
_entity_poly.type
_entity_poly.pdbx_seq_one_letter_code
_entity_poly.pdbx_strand_id
1 'polypeptide(L)'
;MAHAELEKTTARLVDIEARNEQLRMELAQAVSQSQSGRSSTVQDDPVFQTLQSENSALLRRLDAARLDKDAEKHQWENKLVQIERQKHQMGNEIEELKLKIERWADYDELRRELDMIKSIEFSTGDDDDPDTTSFLANGTAQKGSKESLEQLLMARNKKLSSEMTMLRVSHQDLQKQLHNLQEDLSRTNADLEKSQQLTVSLENDLLKVQEESSNDFPSSGMSVAGTLRYPQSTRRGRASPTSSIISGFDTGSRTPSSTLEALRAGEPVGGGSGILPMVQAQRDRFKQKNSQLEDELSKTYATVTSLRQEVASLQKDNLSLYEKTRYVSTYNRGLPTTTSSSSAYSQEPSHATIQVSPNASSGSLDRYKTQYEANISPFAAFRGRESARAYKRMSLPERIIFSIIRMVLANRTSRNLFAGYCIALHILMFLMLYRSGSVQVDKYAAGLGNGAAAVAAAGGAGFRKDSSPQEWHPDDFQGS
;
A
#
# COMPACT_ATOMS: atom_id res chain seq x y z
N MET A 1 6.04 -147.30 -71.22
CA MET A 1 5.03 -146.80 -70.26
C MET A 1 5.56 -145.63 -69.43
N ALA A 2 6.79 -145.66 -68.91
CA ALA A 2 7.36 -144.54 -68.13
C ALA A 2 7.44 -143.17 -68.86
N HIS A 3 7.71 -143.15 -70.17
CA HIS A 3 7.77 -141.89 -70.94
C HIS A 3 6.41 -141.17 -71.05
N ALA A 4 5.32 -141.92 -71.25
CA ALA A 4 3.97 -141.33 -71.34
C ALA A 4 3.48 -140.80 -69.97
N GLU A 5 3.89 -141.44 -68.88
CA GLU A 5 3.61 -140.93 -67.53
C GLU A 5 4.45 -139.68 -67.23
N LEU A 6 5.70 -139.61 -67.70
CA LEU A 6 6.56 -138.43 -67.58
C LEU A 6 6.02 -137.25 -68.40
N GLU A 7 5.53 -137.47 -69.63
CA GLU A 7 4.88 -136.42 -70.43
C GLU A 7 3.58 -135.91 -69.78
N LYS A 8 2.82 -136.80 -69.14
CA LYS A 8 1.60 -136.42 -68.41
C LYS A 8 1.89 -135.65 -67.14
N THR A 9 3.00 -135.95 -66.44
CA THR A 9 3.41 -135.18 -65.25
C THR A 9 4.04 -133.85 -65.64
N THR A 10 4.81 -133.77 -66.73
CA THR A 10 5.36 -132.49 -67.24
C THR A 10 4.24 -131.58 -67.74
N ALA A 11 3.26 -132.09 -68.49
CA ALA A 11 2.10 -131.30 -68.90
C ALA A 11 1.29 -130.75 -67.72
N ARG A 12 1.08 -131.57 -66.67
CA ARG A 12 0.44 -131.11 -65.42
C ARG A 12 1.28 -130.09 -64.66
N LEU A 13 2.59 -130.24 -64.67
CA LEU A 13 3.50 -129.29 -64.04
C LEU A 13 3.44 -127.93 -64.74
N VAL A 14 3.45 -127.91 -66.07
CA VAL A 14 3.27 -126.69 -66.88
C VAL A 14 1.89 -126.05 -66.63
N ASP A 15 0.81 -126.84 -66.57
CA ASP A 15 -0.52 -126.32 -66.23
C ASP A 15 -0.59 -125.73 -64.81
N ILE A 16 0.12 -126.36 -63.85
CA ILE A 16 0.20 -125.86 -62.47
C ILE A 16 1.05 -124.59 -62.41
N GLU A 17 2.17 -124.52 -63.13
CA GLU A 17 3.03 -123.34 -63.23
C GLU A 17 2.28 -122.18 -63.86
N ALA A 18 1.55 -122.41 -64.95
CA ALA A 18 0.70 -121.41 -65.59
C ALA A 18 -0.42 -120.91 -64.65
N ARG A 19 -1.06 -121.80 -63.90
CA ARG A 19 -2.03 -121.40 -62.86
C ARG A 19 -1.38 -120.67 -61.71
N ASN A 20 -0.14 -121.01 -61.34
CA ASN A 20 0.59 -120.31 -60.29
C ASN A 20 0.98 -118.90 -60.73
N GLU A 21 1.43 -118.74 -61.98
CA GLU A 21 1.68 -117.43 -62.60
C GLU A 21 0.39 -116.61 -62.73
N GLN A 22 -0.72 -117.23 -63.14
CA GLN A 22 -2.02 -116.57 -63.18
C GLN A 22 -2.47 -116.12 -61.80
N LEU A 23 -2.40 -116.99 -60.78
CA LEU A 23 -2.73 -116.63 -59.41
C LEU A 23 -1.79 -115.55 -58.86
N ARG A 24 -0.51 -115.53 -59.26
CA ARG A 24 0.41 -114.44 -58.90
C ARG A 24 0.04 -113.12 -59.58
N MET A 25 -0.38 -113.15 -60.84
CA MET A 25 -0.88 -111.96 -61.53
C MET A 25 -2.19 -111.47 -60.91
N GLU A 26 -3.13 -112.36 -60.61
CA GLU A 26 -4.39 -112.03 -59.93
C GLU A 26 -4.15 -111.53 -58.51
N LEU A 27 -3.17 -112.09 -57.79
CA LEU A 27 -2.79 -111.61 -56.45
C LEU A 27 -2.07 -110.27 -56.54
N ALA A 28 -1.19 -110.04 -57.51
CA ALA A 28 -0.59 -108.73 -57.76
C ALA A 28 -1.63 -107.69 -58.19
N GLN A 29 -2.64 -108.10 -58.97
CA GLN A 29 -3.76 -107.25 -59.35
C GLN A 29 -4.67 -106.96 -58.16
N ALA A 30 -5.03 -107.95 -57.34
CA ALA A 30 -5.81 -107.76 -56.13
C ALA A 30 -5.05 -106.94 -55.06
N VAL A 31 -3.74 -107.12 -54.95
CA VAL A 31 -2.88 -106.32 -54.08
C VAL A 31 -2.79 -104.88 -54.60
N SER A 32 -2.55 -104.65 -55.90
CA SER A 32 -2.53 -103.29 -56.45
C SER A 32 -3.90 -102.60 -56.40
N GLN A 33 -5.00 -103.32 -56.61
CA GLN A 33 -6.37 -102.80 -56.52
C GLN A 33 -6.76 -102.50 -55.06
N SER A 34 -6.39 -103.36 -54.10
CA SER A 34 -6.57 -103.11 -52.67
C SER A 34 -5.64 -102.02 -52.12
N GLN A 35 -4.44 -101.86 -52.71
CA GLN A 35 -3.48 -100.82 -52.35
C GLN A 35 -3.87 -99.47 -52.97
N SER A 36 -4.48 -99.46 -54.17
CA SER A 36 -5.10 -98.28 -54.77
C SER A 36 -6.33 -97.80 -53.99
N GLY A 37 -7.09 -98.71 -53.38
CA GLY A 37 -8.16 -98.37 -52.43
C GLY A 37 -7.67 -97.90 -51.05
N ARG A 38 -6.41 -98.18 -50.68
CA ARG A 38 -5.80 -97.73 -49.42
C ARG A 38 -4.92 -96.48 -49.56
N SER A 39 -4.55 -96.08 -50.77
CA SER A 39 -3.72 -94.90 -51.07
C SER A 39 -4.52 -93.61 -51.33
N SER A 40 -5.84 -93.64 -51.20
CA SER A 40 -6.68 -92.44 -51.12
C SER A 40 -7.19 -92.32 -49.69
N THR A 41 -6.28 -92.13 -48.74
CA THR A 41 -6.73 -91.64 -47.44
C THR A 41 -7.38 -90.27 -47.69
N VAL A 42 -8.38 -89.87 -46.90
CA VAL A 42 -9.03 -88.56 -47.05
C VAL A 42 -8.02 -87.40 -47.06
N GLN A 43 -6.80 -87.62 -46.52
CA GLN A 43 -5.67 -86.69 -46.53
C GLN A 43 -4.98 -86.54 -47.90
N ASP A 44 -5.08 -87.53 -48.79
CA ASP A 44 -4.55 -87.54 -50.15
C ASP A 44 -5.56 -87.02 -51.19
N ASP A 45 -6.81 -86.77 -50.78
CA ASP A 45 -7.81 -86.15 -51.64
C ASP A 45 -7.38 -84.71 -51.98
N PRO A 46 -7.22 -84.35 -53.27
CA PRO A 46 -6.83 -83.00 -53.67
C PRO A 46 -7.78 -81.92 -53.13
N VAL A 47 -9.05 -82.25 -52.90
CA VAL A 47 -10.03 -81.33 -52.28
C VAL A 47 -9.70 -81.08 -50.81
N PHE A 48 -9.29 -82.10 -50.08
CA PHE A 48 -8.90 -81.96 -48.67
C PHE A 48 -7.62 -81.14 -48.52
N GLN A 49 -6.62 -81.36 -49.37
CA GLN A 49 -5.36 -80.58 -49.34
C GLN A 49 -5.59 -79.12 -49.72
N THR A 50 -6.43 -78.86 -50.73
CA THR A 50 -6.82 -77.48 -51.08
C THR A 50 -7.55 -76.81 -49.93
N LEU A 51 -8.53 -77.48 -49.30
CA LEU A 51 -9.21 -76.98 -48.10
C LEU A 51 -8.28 -76.76 -46.90
N GLN A 52 -7.26 -77.62 -46.71
CA GLN A 52 -6.27 -77.44 -45.65
C GLN A 52 -5.38 -76.23 -45.94
N SER A 53 -4.94 -76.06 -47.19
CA SER A 53 -4.16 -74.90 -47.61
C SER A 53 -4.98 -73.61 -47.50
N GLU A 54 -6.26 -73.65 -47.87
CA GLU A 54 -7.20 -72.54 -47.75
C GLU A 54 -7.47 -72.20 -46.29
N ASN A 55 -7.74 -73.18 -45.42
CA ASN A 55 -7.86 -72.95 -43.99
C ASN A 55 -6.59 -72.36 -43.40
N SER A 56 -5.41 -72.83 -43.80
CA SER A 56 -4.13 -72.27 -43.35
C SER A 56 -3.93 -70.82 -43.85
N ALA A 57 -4.39 -70.51 -45.07
CA ALA A 57 -4.34 -69.17 -45.64
C ALA A 57 -5.35 -68.24 -44.94
N LEU A 58 -6.54 -68.72 -44.63
CA LEU A 58 -7.57 -68.01 -43.87
C LEU A 58 -7.11 -67.75 -42.44
N LEU A 59 -6.45 -68.71 -41.78
CA LEU A 59 -5.86 -68.51 -40.45
C LEU A 59 -4.75 -67.45 -40.49
N ARG A 60 -3.84 -67.52 -41.47
CA ARG A 60 -2.82 -66.47 -41.65
C ARG A 60 -3.43 -65.10 -41.93
N ARG A 61 -4.50 -65.04 -42.73
CA ARG A 61 -5.22 -63.80 -43.02
C ARG A 61 -5.94 -63.27 -41.77
N LEU A 62 -6.49 -64.14 -40.94
CA LEU A 62 -7.10 -63.80 -39.66
C LEU A 62 -6.04 -63.24 -38.70
N ASP A 63 -4.88 -63.87 -38.59
CA ASP A 63 -3.79 -63.42 -37.72
C ASP A 63 -3.18 -62.10 -38.22
N ALA A 64 -3.02 -61.94 -39.53
CA ALA A 64 -2.62 -60.66 -40.14
C ALA A 64 -3.64 -59.55 -39.82
N ALA A 65 -4.94 -59.82 -40.03
CA ALA A 65 -6.00 -58.86 -39.71
C ALA A 65 -6.08 -58.52 -38.21
N ARG A 66 -5.74 -59.46 -37.32
CA ARG A 66 -5.62 -59.22 -35.88
C ARG A 66 -4.45 -58.30 -35.56
N LEU A 67 -3.27 -58.57 -36.13
CA LEU A 67 -2.09 -57.72 -35.95
C LEU A 67 -2.30 -56.31 -36.51
N ASP A 68 -2.94 -56.19 -37.67
CA ASP A 68 -3.28 -54.88 -38.26
C ASP A 68 -4.23 -54.10 -37.35
N LYS A 69 -5.26 -54.77 -36.82
CA LYS A 69 -6.19 -54.16 -35.85
C LYS A 69 -5.48 -53.73 -34.57
N ASP A 70 -4.59 -54.55 -34.02
CA ASP A 70 -3.84 -54.22 -32.81
C ASP A 70 -2.85 -53.07 -33.08
N ALA A 71 -2.23 -53.03 -34.27
CA ALA A 71 -1.40 -51.91 -34.70
C ALA A 71 -2.20 -50.62 -34.84
N GLU A 72 -3.37 -50.65 -35.47
CA GLU A 72 -4.27 -49.49 -35.55
C GLU A 72 -4.72 -49.04 -34.15
N LYS A 73 -5.09 -49.99 -33.28
CA LYS A 73 -5.48 -49.70 -31.90
C LYS A 73 -4.36 -48.99 -31.15
N HIS A 74 -3.13 -49.49 -31.22
CA HIS A 74 -1.98 -48.83 -30.59
C HIS A 74 -1.66 -47.47 -31.21
N GLN A 75 -1.85 -47.29 -32.53
CA GLN A 75 -1.73 -45.97 -33.16
C GLN A 75 -2.78 -44.98 -32.62
N TRP A 76 -4.02 -45.43 -32.42
CA TRP A 76 -5.08 -44.59 -31.84
C TRP A 76 -4.85 -44.31 -30.36
N GLU A 77 -4.39 -45.28 -29.59
CA GLU A 77 -3.99 -45.09 -28.18
C GLU A 77 -2.85 -44.07 -28.08
N ASN A 78 -1.83 -44.16 -28.92
CA ASN A 78 -0.73 -43.19 -28.96
C ASN A 78 -1.22 -41.78 -29.34
N LYS A 79 -2.11 -41.67 -30.35
CA LYS A 79 -2.73 -40.40 -30.72
C LYS A 79 -3.58 -39.83 -29.59
N LEU A 80 -4.31 -40.67 -28.86
CA LEU A 80 -5.12 -40.27 -27.72
C LEU A 80 -4.24 -39.70 -26.61
N VAL A 81 -3.19 -40.43 -26.21
CA VAL A 81 -2.24 -39.97 -25.19
C VAL A 81 -1.55 -38.68 -25.62
N GLN A 82 -1.21 -38.53 -26.90
CA GLN A 82 -0.63 -37.30 -27.44
C GLN A 82 -1.61 -36.11 -27.36
N ILE A 83 -2.87 -36.30 -27.75
CA ILE A 83 -3.92 -35.27 -27.67
C ILE A 83 -4.22 -34.92 -26.21
N GLU A 84 -4.27 -35.90 -25.30
CA GLU A 84 -4.45 -35.68 -23.87
C GLU A 84 -3.31 -34.84 -23.28
N ARG A 85 -2.06 -35.15 -23.65
CA ARG A 85 -0.90 -34.35 -23.26
C ARG A 85 -0.98 -32.92 -23.81
N GLN A 86 -1.36 -32.74 -25.07
CA GLN A 86 -1.53 -31.41 -25.67
C GLN A 86 -2.66 -30.64 -24.99
N LYS A 87 -3.78 -31.29 -24.68
CA LYS A 87 -4.89 -30.70 -23.94
C LYS A 87 -4.45 -30.24 -22.56
N HIS A 88 -3.67 -31.05 -21.85
CA HIS A 88 -3.12 -30.68 -20.55
C HIS A 88 -2.14 -29.50 -20.66
N GLN A 89 -1.26 -29.51 -21.66
CA GLN A 89 -0.34 -28.40 -21.93
C GLN A 89 -1.08 -27.09 -22.22
N MET A 90 -2.06 -27.10 -23.13
CA MET A 90 -2.89 -25.94 -23.45
C MET A 90 -3.70 -25.48 -22.23
N GLY A 91 -4.17 -26.41 -21.39
CA GLY A 91 -4.81 -26.10 -20.11
C GLY A 91 -3.89 -25.33 -19.17
N ASN A 92 -2.65 -25.78 -19.01
CA ASN A 92 -1.65 -25.10 -18.18
C ASN A 92 -1.28 -23.72 -18.74
N GLU A 93 -1.15 -23.58 -20.06
CA GLU A 93 -0.91 -22.28 -20.72
C GLU A 93 -2.08 -21.31 -20.51
N ILE A 94 -3.33 -21.79 -20.57
CA ILE A 94 -4.52 -21.00 -20.27
C ILE A 94 -4.52 -20.56 -18.80
N GLU A 95 -4.19 -21.45 -17.86
CA GLU A 95 -4.09 -21.11 -16.44
C GLU A 95 -2.99 -20.08 -16.18
N GLU A 96 -1.83 -20.24 -16.82
CA GLU A 96 -0.73 -19.26 -16.74
C GLU A 96 -1.14 -17.89 -17.30
N LEU A 97 -1.82 -17.86 -18.45
CA LEU A 97 -2.33 -16.62 -19.05
C LEU A 97 -3.42 -15.98 -18.19
N LYS A 98 -4.31 -16.77 -17.59
CA LYS A 98 -5.32 -16.27 -16.64
C LYS A 98 -4.65 -15.64 -15.41
N LEU A 99 -3.64 -16.29 -14.83
CA LEU A 99 -2.88 -15.72 -13.71
C LEU A 99 -2.14 -14.43 -14.09
N LYS A 100 -1.60 -14.35 -15.31
CA LYS A 100 -0.99 -13.11 -15.84
C LYS A 100 -2.03 -12.00 -15.99
N ILE A 101 -3.22 -12.30 -16.51
CA ILE A 101 -4.32 -11.34 -16.62
C ILE A 101 -4.78 -10.87 -15.25
N GLU A 102 -4.94 -11.78 -14.28
CA GLU A 102 -5.31 -11.44 -12.91
C GLU A 102 -4.26 -10.55 -12.24
N ARG A 103 -2.97 -10.84 -12.43
CA ARG A 103 -1.87 -9.97 -11.98
C ARG A 103 -1.90 -8.58 -12.64
N TRP A 104 -2.55 -8.46 -13.79
CA TRP A 104 -2.73 -7.22 -14.54
C TRP A 104 -4.15 -6.64 -14.39
N ALA A 105 -4.96 -7.14 -13.46
CA ALA A 105 -6.27 -6.56 -13.19
C ALA A 105 -6.18 -5.14 -12.59
N ASP A 106 -5.06 -4.84 -11.92
CA ASP A 106 -4.81 -3.55 -11.26
C ASP A 106 -4.50 -2.41 -12.26
N TYR A 107 -4.29 -2.69 -13.55
CA TYR A 107 -4.01 -1.65 -14.54
C TYR A 107 -5.16 -0.66 -14.71
N ASP A 108 -6.41 -1.11 -14.61
CA ASP A 108 -7.57 -0.21 -14.71
C ASP A 108 -7.67 0.70 -13.49
N GLU A 109 -7.31 0.21 -12.30
CA GLU A 109 -7.28 1.03 -11.09
C GLU A 109 -6.10 1.99 -11.11
N LEU A 110 -4.90 1.54 -11.45
CA LEU A 110 -3.74 2.41 -11.66
C LEU A 110 -4.00 3.46 -12.74
N ARG A 111 -4.73 3.12 -13.81
CA ARG A 111 -5.14 4.07 -14.84
C ARG A 111 -6.12 5.09 -14.29
N ARG A 112 -7.11 4.69 -13.49
CA ARG A 112 -8.04 5.62 -12.83
C ARG A 112 -7.32 6.51 -11.84
N GLU A 113 -6.42 5.97 -11.03
CA GLU A 113 -5.58 6.73 -10.09
C GLU A 113 -4.70 7.72 -10.84
N LEU A 114 -4.08 7.32 -11.96
CA LEU A 114 -3.25 8.20 -12.78
C LEU A 114 -4.09 9.26 -13.49
N ASP A 115 -5.25 8.91 -14.06
CA ASP A 115 -6.19 9.88 -14.64
C ASP A 115 -6.74 10.83 -13.56
N MET A 116 -6.95 10.35 -12.33
CA MET A 116 -7.33 11.16 -11.18
C MET A 116 -6.21 12.11 -10.77
N ILE A 117 -4.98 11.62 -10.61
CA ILE A 117 -3.80 12.44 -10.28
C ILE A 117 -3.55 13.46 -11.37
N LYS A 118 -3.66 13.06 -12.64
CA LYS A 118 -3.58 13.96 -13.79
C LYS A 118 -4.68 15.02 -13.72
N SER A 119 -5.92 14.62 -13.49
CA SER A 119 -7.03 15.58 -13.37
C SER A 119 -6.83 16.51 -12.17
N ILE A 120 -6.31 16.04 -11.05
CA ILE A 120 -6.06 16.86 -9.86
C ILE A 120 -4.89 17.80 -10.15
N GLU A 121 -3.71 17.29 -10.47
CA GLU A 121 -2.49 18.06 -10.79
C GLU A 121 -2.74 19.14 -11.84
N PHE A 122 -3.58 18.86 -12.85
CA PHE A 122 -3.87 19.82 -13.91
C PHE A 122 -5.15 20.64 -13.70
N SER A 123 -6.09 20.24 -12.82
CA SER A 123 -7.25 21.06 -12.44
C SER A 123 -6.93 22.04 -11.31
N THR A 124 -5.93 21.80 -10.45
CA THR A 124 -5.55 22.80 -9.41
C THR A 124 -4.92 24.07 -10.00
N GLY A 125 -4.70 24.13 -11.31
CA GLY A 125 -4.12 25.29 -11.99
C GLY A 125 -5.03 25.98 -13.00
N ASP A 126 -6.27 25.48 -13.22
CA ASP A 126 -7.19 25.96 -14.27
C ASP A 126 -8.46 26.63 -13.71
N ASP A 127 -8.65 26.66 -12.39
CA ASP A 127 -9.85 27.23 -11.73
C ASP A 127 -9.87 28.77 -11.69
N ASP A 128 -8.97 29.43 -12.42
CA ASP A 128 -8.88 30.90 -12.52
C ASP A 128 -9.42 31.46 -13.87
N ASP A 129 -9.90 30.63 -14.81
CA ASP A 129 -10.48 31.10 -16.09
C ASP A 129 -11.93 30.57 -16.29
N PRO A 130 -12.97 31.41 -16.14
CA PRO A 130 -14.38 30.98 -16.27
C PRO A 130 -14.84 30.67 -17.72
N ASP A 131 -13.98 30.80 -18.73
CA ASP A 131 -14.37 30.76 -20.15
C ASP A 131 -14.25 29.38 -20.83
N THR A 132 -13.75 28.33 -20.17
CA THR A 132 -13.50 27.00 -20.80
C THR A 132 -14.61 25.97 -20.58
N THR A 133 -15.75 26.33 -19.99
CA THR A 133 -16.82 25.38 -19.60
C THR A 133 -17.85 25.04 -20.69
N SER A 134 -17.65 25.43 -21.97
CA SER A 134 -18.69 25.25 -23.01
C SER A 134 -18.45 24.15 -24.07
N PHE A 135 -17.29 23.47 -24.12
CA PHE A 135 -16.95 22.62 -25.30
C PHE A 135 -17.01 21.09 -25.12
N LEU A 136 -17.57 20.55 -24.03
CA LEU A 136 -17.63 19.10 -23.82
C LEU A 136 -19.06 18.54 -23.96
N ALA A 137 -19.70 18.85 -25.08
CA ALA A 137 -20.94 18.20 -25.51
C ALA A 137 -20.83 17.72 -26.96
N ASN A 138 -19.96 16.74 -27.25
CA ASN A 138 -20.30 15.65 -28.17
C ASN A 138 -19.27 14.53 -28.14
N GLY A 139 -19.75 13.28 -28.14
CA GLY A 139 -18.91 12.09 -28.09
C GLY A 139 -18.18 11.81 -29.39
N THR A 140 -16.85 11.85 -29.36
CA THR A 140 -15.97 11.02 -30.21
C THR A 140 -14.67 10.74 -29.45
N ALA A 141 -14.62 9.60 -28.78
CA ALA A 141 -13.49 9.13 -28.00
C ALA A 141 -12.38 8.59 -28.91
N GLN A 142 -11.49 9.46 -29.44
CA GLN A 142 -10.11 9.06 -29.78
C GLN A 142 -9.13 10.21 -30.09
N LYS A 143 -9.53 11.48 -29.94
CA LYS A 143 -8.66 12.65 -30.20
C LYS A 143 -8.30 13.49 -28.95
N GLY A 144 -8.81 13.10 -27.78
CA GLY A 144 -8.66 13.86 -26.54
C GLY A 144 -7.25 13.91 -25.94
N SER A 145 -6.32 13.03 -26.34
CA SER A 145 -4.95 13.07 -25.77
C SER A 145 -4.04 14.11 -26.41
N LYS A 146 -4.23 14.43 -27.70
CA LYS A 146 -3.40 15.43 -28.40
C LYS A 146 -3.92 16.85 -28.15
N GLU A 147 -5.24 17.03 -28.21
CA GLU A 147 -5.87 18.31 -27.84
C GLU A 147 -5.65 18.63 -26.37
N SER A 148 -5.63 17.63 -25.46
CA SER A 148 -5.26 17.85 -24.06
C SER A 148 -3.79 18.28 -23.88
N LEU A 149 -2.85 17.74 -24.65
CA LEU A 149 -1.44 18.16 -24.57
C LEU A 149 -1.24 19.55 -25.16
N GLU A 150 -1.88 19.85 -26.28
CA GLU A 150 -1.83 21.15 -26.93
C GLU A 150 -2.49 22.24 -26.06
N GLN A 151 -3.63 21.93 -25.43
CA GLN A 151 -4.29 22.78 -24.46
C GLN A 151 -3.43 22.97 -23.19
N LEU A 152 -2.74 21.94 -22.72
CA LEU A 152 -1.81 22.02 -21.59
C LEU A 152 -0.56 22.86 -21.91
N LEU A 153 -0.05 22.77 -23.13
CA LEU A 153 1.04 23.63 -23.60
C LEU A 153 0.57 25.08 -23.71
N MET A 154 -0.65 25.33 -24.21
CA MET A 154 -1.23 26.67 -24.25
C MET A 154 -1.48 27.25 -22.85
N ALA A 155 -2.04 26.46 -21.92
CA ALA A 155 -2.28 26.89 -20.54
C ALA A 155 -0.96 27.20 -19.81
N ARG A 156 0.06 26.35 -19.96
CA ARG A 156 1.39 26.62 -19.41
C ARG A 156 2.02 27.85 -20.05
N ASN A 157 1.82 28.08 -21.35
CA ASN A 157 2.31 29.28 -22.02
C ASN A 157 1.58 30.54 -21.52
N LYS A 158 0.26 30.49 -21.29
CA LYS A 158 -0.54 31.58 -20.71
C LYS A 158 -0.11 31.88 -19.27
N LYS A 159 0.11 30.85 -18.45
CA LYS A 159 0.62 30.98 -17.07
C LYS A 159 2.04 31.55 -17.02
N LEU A 160 2.94 31.04 -17.86
CA LEU A 160 4.29 31.59 -17.96
C LEU A 160 4.24 33.06 -18.41
N SER A 161 3.33 33.41 -19.32
CA SER A 161 3.13 34.79 -19.75
C SER A 161 2.59 35.66 -18.62
N SER A 162 1.62 35.19 -17.83
CA SER A 162 1.08 35.94 -16.68
C SER A 162 2.14 36.12 -15.59
N GLU A 163 2.89 35.07 -15.25
CA GLU A 163 4.04 35.16 -14.33
C GLU A 163 5.10 36.14 -14.84
N MET A 164 5.40 36.14 -16.14
CA MET A 164 6.32 37.10 -16.74
C MET A 164 5.79 38.53 -16.61
N THR A 165 4.49 38.76 -16.82
CA THR A 165 3.88 40.09 -16.62
C THR A 165 3.90 40.52 -15.16
N MET A 166 3.60 39.62 -14.21
CA MET A 166 3.67 39.93 -12.77
C MET A 166 5.09 40.25 -12.33
N LEU A 167 6.09 39.47 -12.79
CA LEU A 167 7.50 39.74 -12.53
C LEU A 167 7.96 41.06 -13.17
N ARG A 168 7.46 41.41 -14.36
CA ARG A 168 7.73 42.72 -14.97
C ARG A 168 7.14 43.87 -14.16
N VAL A 169 5.89 43.75 -13.70
CA VAL A 169 5.23 44.78 -12.88
C VAL A 169 5.93 44.92 -11.53
N SER A 170 6.25 43.82 -10.86
CA SER A 170 6.95 43.88 -9.57
C SER A 170 8.36 44.45 -9.72
N HIS A 171 9.07 44.12 -10.81
CA HIS A 171 10.35 44.74 -11.11
C HIS A 171 10.23 46.25 -11.35
N GLN A 172 9.23 46.69 -12.12
CA GLN A 172 8.95 48.11 -12.33
C GLN A 172 8.59 48.83 -11.03
N ASP A 173 7.82 48.20 -10.14
CA ASP A 173 7.46 48.80 -8.86
C ASP A 173 8.64 48.86 -7.89
N LEU A 174 9.48 47.83 -7.84
CA LEU A 174 10.73 47.86 -7.08
C LEU A 174 11.67 48.95 -7.63
N GLN A 175 11.73 49.10 -8.96
CA GLN A 175 12.53 50.15 -9.61
C GLN A 175 12.00 51.55 -9.30
N LYS A 176 10.66 51.75 -9.26
CA LYS A 176 10.04 53.01 -8.80
C LYS A 176 10.37 53.28 -7.33
N GLN A 177 10.30 52.26 -6.46
CA GLN A 177 10.66 52.42 -5.05
C GLN A 177 12.13 52.80 -4.88
N LEU A 178 13.04 52.19 -5.63
CA LEU A 178 14.46 52.57 -5.64
C LEU A 178 14.65 54.01 -6.13
N HIS A 179 13.93 54.41 -7.18
CA HIS A 179 13.97 55.78 -7.68
C HIS A 179 13.47 56.79 -6.63
N ASN A 180 12.34 56.52 -5.99
CA ASN A 180 11.79 57.38 -4.94
C ASN A 180 12.73 57.46 -3.72
N LEU A 181 13.33 56.34 -3.30
CA LEU A 181 14.31 56.36 -2.20
C LEU A 181 15.57 57.14 -2.58
N GLN A 182 16.00 57.07 -3.84
CA GLN A 182 17.13 57.86 -4.34
C GLN A 182 16.78 59.35 -4.40
N GLU A 183 15.57 59.70 -4.82
CA GLU A 183 15.06 61.07 -4.79
C GLU A 183 14.98 61.59 -3.35
N ASP A 184 14.42 60.82 -2.42
CA ASP A 184 14.34 61.17 -1.00
C ASP A 184 15.73 61.33 -0.37
N LEU A 185 16.69 60.46 -0.71
CA LEU A 185 18.09 60.61 -0.29
C LEU A 185 18.68 61.92 -0.82
N SER A 186 18.48 62.21 -2.11
CA SER A 186 18.96 63.48 -2.70
C SER A 186 18.33 64.70 -2.05
N ARG A 187 17.02 64.65 -1.74
CA ARG A 187 16.28 65.73 -1.09
C ARG A 187 16.73 65.94 0.34
N THR A 188 16.85 64.86 1.11
CA THR A 188 17.33 64.92 2.50
C THR A 188 18.78 65.38 2.57
N ASN A 189 19.62 65.01 1.60
CA ASN A 189 20.99 65.53 1.50
C ASN A 189 21.02 67.03 1.16
N ALA A 190 20.17 67.48 0.23
CA ALA A 190 20.03 68.90 -0.08
C ALA A 190 19.51 69.73 1.12
N ASP A 191 18.56 69.19 1.89
CA ASP A 191 18.07 69.85 3.10
C ASP A 191 19.11 69.82 4.23
N LEU A 192 19.90 68.75 4.34
CA LEU A 192 21.05 68.70 5.24
C LEU A 192 22.07 69.78 4.88
N GLU A 193 22.43 69.91 3.60
CA GLU A 193 23.37 70.93 3.13
C GLU A 193 22.87 72.35 3.41
N LYS A 194 21.58 72.65 3.14
CA LYS A 194 20.97 73.93 3.53
C LYS A 194 21.04 74.19 5.03
N SER A 195 20.79 73.16 5.86
CA SER A 195 20.87 73.29 7.31
C SER A 195 22.29 73.54 7.79
N GLN A 196 23.29 72.91 7.17
CA GLN A 196 24.70 73.15 7.45
C GLN A 196 25.10 74.57 7.03
N GLN A 197 24.70 75.03 5.84
CA GLN A 197 24.95 76.39 5.37
C GLN A 197 24.31 77.44 6.31
N LEU A 198 23.08 77.21 6.75
CA LEU A 198 22.42 78.09 7.73
C LEU A 198 23.15 78.09 9.08
N THR A 199 23.60 76.92 9.55
CA THR A 199 24.36 76.81 10.80
C THR A 199 25.68 77.57 10.71
N VAL A 200 26.42 77.41 9.60
CA VAL A 200 27.65 78.19 9.35
C VAL A 200 27.36 79.68 9.27
N SER A 201 26.24 80.11 8.67
CA SER A 201 25.84 81.52 8.68
C SER A 201 25.59 82.03 10.10
N LEU A 202 24.85 81.26 10.91
CA LEU A 202 24.56 81.62 12.30
C LEU A 202 25.83 81.60 13.16
N GLU A 203 26.76 80.69 12.94
CA GLU A 203 28.06 80.66 13.60
C GLU A 203 28.89 81.90 13.25
N ASN A 204 28.94 82.29 11.97
CA ASN A 204 29.61 83.52 11.55
C ASN A 204 28.95 84.78 12.13
N ASP A 205 27.62 84.82 12.18
CA ASP A 205 26.89 85.95 12.76
C ASP A 205 27.09 86.03 14.28
N LEU A 206 27.11 84.88 14.98
CA LEU A 206 27.46 84.82 16.40
C LEU A 206 28.91 85.24 16.66
N LEU A 207 29.85 84.85 15.79
CA LEU A 207 31.23 85.30 15.87
C LEU A 207 31.33 86.82 15.75
N LYS A 208 30.63 87.43 14.77
CA LYS A 208 30.57 88.90 14.64
C LYS A 208 29.95 89.56 15.88
N VAL A 209 28.83 89.03 16.39
CA VAL A 209 28.21 89.56 17.62
C VAL A 209 29.15 89.41 18.81
N GLN A 210 29.90 88.31 18.92
CA GLN A 210 30.88 88.12 20.00
C GLN A 210 32.08 89.07 19.85
N GLU A 211 32.58 89.29 18.64
CA GLU A 211 33.63 90.27 18.34
C GLU A 211 33.15 91.69 18.67
N GLU A 212 31.93 92.07 18.26
CA GLU A 212 31.29 93.34 18.63
C GLU A 212 31.08 93.45 20.14
N SER A 213 30.60 92.39 20.82
CA SER A 213 30.45 92.34 22.28
C SER A 213 31.78 92.50 23.02
N SER A 214 32.85 91.95 22.45
CA SER A 214 34.21 92.09 22.99
C SER A 214 34.85 93.45 22.70
N ASN A 215 34.38 94.16 21.66
CA ASN A 215 34.85 95.50 21.29
C ASN A 215 34.03 96.62 21.96
N ASP A 216 32.75 96.40 22.29
CA ASP A 216 31.87 97.38 22.96
C ASP A 216 32.01 97.42 24.49
N PHE A 217 32.73 96.47 25.10
CA PHE A 217 33.08 96.50 26.53
C PHE A 217 34.58 96.42 26.74
N PRO A 218 35.26 97.51 27.17
CA PRO A 218 36.65 97.40 27.57
C PRO A 218 36.71 96.60 28.87
N SER A 219 37.52 95.55 28.84
CA SER A 219 38.06 94.81 29.98
C SER A 219 38.09 95.62 31.28
N SER A 220 37.24 95.27 32.25
CA SER A 220 37.42 95.37 33.71
C SER A 220 36.09 95.15 34.43
N GLY A 221 35.81 93.93 34.93
CA GLY A 221 34.64 93.76 35.80
C GLY A 221 34.25 92.33 36.15
N MET A 222 34.70 91.89 37.33
CA MET A 222 33.99 90.99 38.26
C MET A 222 33.99 89.46 38.03
N SER A 223 34.88 88.82 38.79
CA SER A 223 34.57 87.64 39.61
C SER A 223 33.37 87.89 40.55
N VAL A 224 32.61 86.84 40.89
CA VAL A 224 32.24 86.42 42.26
C VAL A 224 31.10 85.41 42.25
N ALA A 225 31.26 84.41 43.12
CA ALA A 225 30.35 83.35 43.49
C ALA A 225 28.90 83.79 43.76
N GLY A 226 27.95 82.91 43.46
CA GLY A 226 26.55 83.12 43.79
C GLY A 226 25.70 81.90 43.46
N THR A 227 25.55 81.03 44.45
CA THR A 227 24.45 80.06 44.56
C THR A 227 23.11 80.73 44.28
N LEU A 228 22.25 80.15 43.44
CA LEU A 228 20.85 79.85 43.78
C LEU A 228 20.15 79.03 42.70
N ARG A 229 19.22 78.22 43.19
CA ARG A 229 18.31 77.31 42.51
C ARG A 229 17.28 78.08 41.66
N TYR A 230 16.83 77.51 40.54
CA TYR A 230 15.41 77.20 40.26
C TYR A 230 15.33 76.26 39.02
N PRO A 231 14.32 75.38 38.92
CA PRO A 231 14.24 74.30 37.93
C PRO A 231 13.25 74.63 36.80
N GLN A 232 13.51 74.22 35.55
CA GLN A 232 12.48 73.66 34.66
C GLN A 232 12.99 73.30 33.26
N SER A 233 12.22 72.39 32.66
CA SER A 233 11.94 72.25 31.23
C SER A 233 12.79 71.25 30.45
N THR A 234 12.39 69.98 30.59
CA THR A 234 12.07 69.08 29.47
C THR A 234 12.42 69.60 28.07
N ARG A 235 13.53 69.12 27.52
CA ARG A 235 13.70 69.02 26.07
C ARG A 235 13.92 67.56 25.68
N ARG A 236 12.86 67.03 25.06
CA ARG A 236 12.80 65.79 24.28
C ARG A 236 13.97 65.74 23.28
N GLY A 237 14.92 64.86 23.52
CA GLY A 237 15.77 64.27 22.48
C GLY A 237 15.12 62.98 22.00
N ARG A 238 14.51 63.02 20.82
CA ARG A 238 13.93 61.87 20.11
C ARG A 238 15.07 60.95 19.65
N ALA A 239 15.44 59.98 20.47
CA ALA A 239 16.32 58.87 20.05
C ALA A 239 15.50 57.88 19.21
N SER A 240 15.90 57.70 17.96
CA SER A 240 15.33 56.75 17.01
C SER A 240 15.62 55.29 17.40
N PRO A 241 14.73 54.31 17.10
CA PRO A 241 14.73 52.98 17.72
C PRO A 241 15.73 51.95 17.15
N THR A 242 16.73 52.34 16.37
CA THR A 242 17.51 51.40 15.55
C THR A 242 19.00 51.27 15.88
N SER A 243 19.54 51.98 16.88
CA SER A 243 20.99 51.97 17.16
C SER A 243 21.46 51.07 18.33
N SER A 244 20.59 50.28 18.96
CA SER A 244 20.97 49.48 20.15
C SER A 244 21.08 47.96 19.96
N ILE A 245 20.95 47.46 18.72
CA ILE A 245 20.90 46.01 18.45
C ILE A 245 22.28 45.42 18.07
N ILE A 246 23.29 46.24 17.78
CA ILE A 246 24.64 45.77 17.37
C ILE A 246 25.67 46.25 18.40
N SER A 247 25.68 45.58 19.56
CA SER A 247 26.85 45.48 20.44
C SER A 247 26.63 44.30 21.38
N GLY A 248 26.50 43.11 20.79
CA GLY A 248 26.40 41.83 21.47
C GLY A 248 27.50 40.89 20.98
N PHE A 249 28.68 41.02 21.58
CA PHE A 249 29.81 40.09 21.65
C PHE A 249 30.91 40.89 22.38
N ASP A 250 31.53 40.54 23.50
CA ASP A 250 31.94 39.25 24.01
C ASP A 250 32.37 39.47 25.48
N THR A 251 31.86 38.71 26.45
CA THR A 251 32.50 38.57 27.77
C THR A 251 32.16 37.21 28.36
N GLY A 252 32.61 36.17 27.67
CA GLY A 252 32.81 34.86 28.29
C GLY A 252 33.94 34.93 29.33
N SER A 253 33.66 34.38 30.52
CA SER A 253 34.56 34.18 31.65
C SER A 253 34.81 35.39 32.57
N ARG A 254 34.07 35.42 33.69
CA ARG A 254 34.58 35.70 35.03
C ARG A 254 33.52 35.29 36.06
N THR A 255 34.02 34.64 37.11
CA THR A 255 33.32 33.92 38.16
C THR A 255 32.46 34.84 39.06
N PRO A 256 31.32 34.37 39.63
CA PRO A 256 30.42 35.17 40.46
C PRO A 256 30.90 35.37 41.92
N SER A 257 32.19 35.19 42.22
CA SER A 257 32.70 35.18 43.60
C SER A 257 33.11 36.55 44.15
N SER A 258 33.25 37.58 43.31
CA SER A 258 33.82 38.87 43.71
C SER A 258 32.82 39.85 44.32
N THR A 259 31.51 39.65 44.13
CA THR A 259 30.49 40.62 44.58
C THR A 259 30.02 40.41 46.01
N LEU A 260 30.21 39.23 46.59
CA LEU A 260 29.74 38.89 47.94
C LEU A 260 30.77 39.25 49.03
N GLU A 261 32.07 39.20 48.72
CA GLU A 261 33.17 39.62 49.62
C GLU A 261 33.14 41.14 49.87
N ALA A 262 32.77 41.93 48.87
CA ALA A 262 32.68 43.39 48.95
C ALA A 262 31.50 43.91 49.80
N LEU A 263 30.54 43.06 50.16
CA LEU A 263 29.40 43.39 51.02
C LEU A 263 29.64 43.05 52.50
N ARG A 264 30.67 42.27 52.82
CA ARG A 264 31.00 41.87 54.20
C ARG A 264 31.96 42.87 54.89
N ALA A 265 32.71 43.67 54.12
CA ALA A 265 33.56 44.72 54.64
C ALA A 265 32.75 46.00 54.90
N GLY A 266 32.19 46.13 56.11
CA GLY A 266 31.40 47.28 56.54
C GLY A 266 32.22 48.55 56.78
N GLU A 267 32.63 49.23 55.71
CA GLU A 267 33.19 50.59 55.75
C GLU A 267 32.12 51.63 55.34
N PRO A 268 31.76 52.58 56.21
CA PRO A 268 30.75 53.60 55.93
C PRO A 268 31.37 54.72 55.09
N VAL A 269 31.53 54.51 53.78
CA VAL A 269 31.93 55.59 52.88
C VAL A 269 30.71 56.45 52.55
N GLY A 270 30.60 57.57 53.25
CA GLY A 270 29.67 58.65 52.93
C GLY A 270 29.95 59.23 51.54
N GLY A 271 28.93 59.22 50.68
CA GLY A 271 28.97 59.91 49.39
C GLY A 271 28.24 59.18 48.26
N GLY A 272 26.92 58.93 48.40
CA GLY A 272 25.92 58.89 47.33
C GLY A 272 26.08 57.98 46.10
N SER A 273 27.20 57.27 45.92
CA SER A 273 27.57 56.47 44.76
C SER A 273 27.64 54.98 45.08
N GLY A 274 26.88 54.53 46.08
CA GLY A 274 26.75 53.12 46.40
C GLY A 274 26.09 52.38 45.25
N ILE A 275 26.38 51.10 45.08
CA ILE A 275 25.80 50.18 44.07
C ILE A 275 24.25 50.10 44.09
N LEU A 276 23.60 50.68 45.10
CA LEU A 276 22.17 50.62 45.35
C LEU A 276 21.29 51.28 44.28
N PRO A 277 21.56 52.50 43.77
CA PRO A 277 20.78 53.12 42.70
C PRO A 277 20.91 52.37 41.38
N MET A 278 22.06 51.73 41.13
CA MET A 278 22.25 50.89 39.94
C MET A 278 21.44 49.60 40.04
N VAL A 279 21.46 48.93 41.20
CA VAL A 279 20.62 47.75 41.47
C VAL A 279 19.14 48.11 41.46
N GLN A 280 18.76 49.29 41.97
CA GLN A 280 17.40 49.81 41.91
C GLN A 280 16.96 50.04 40.46
N ALA A 281 17.78 50.69 39.64
CA ALA A 281 17.48 50.89 38.21
C ALA A 281 17.39 49.57 37.44
N GLN A 282 18.26 48.60 37.74
CA GLN A 282 18.18 47.25 37.16
C GLN A 282 16.89 46.54 37.58
N ARG A 283 16.56 46.54 38.87
CA ARG A 283 15.31 45.98 39.39
C ARG A 283 14.10 46.63 38.73
N ASP A 284 14.10 47.94 38.60
CA ASP A 284 12.98 48.68 38.01
C ASP A 284 12.85 48.36 36.51
N ARG A 285 13.97 48.19 35.79
CA ARG A 285 13.98 47.73 34.39
C ARG A 285 13.50 46.28 34.26
N PHE A 286 13.90 45.39 35.15
CA PHE A 286 13.40 44.01 35.18
C PHE A 286 11.92 43.96 35.51
N LYS A 287 11.45 44.78 36.45
CA LYS A 287 10.03 44.90 36.79
C LYS A 287 9.23 45.43 35.59
N GLN A 288 9.76 46.42 34.87
CA GLN A 288 9.15 46.92 33.64
C GLN A 288 9.10 45.84 32.54
N LYS A 289 10.20 45.12 32.32
CA LYS A 289 10.24 44.02 31.33
C LYS A 289 9.29 42.89 31.73
N ASN A 290 9.20 42.55 33.02
CA ASN A 290 8.28 41.54 33.51
C ASN A 290 6.82 41.96 33.30
N SER A 291 6.48 43.22 33.59
CA SER A 291 5.14 43.77 33.30
C SER A 291 4.83 43.74 31.80
N GLN A 292 5.79 44.08 30.93
CA GLN A 292 5.61 44.01 29.47
C GLN A 292 5.39 42.56 28.99
N LEU A 293 6.14 41.61 29.54
CA LEU A 293 5.97 40.20 29.22
C LEU A 293 4.62 39.66 29.71
N GLU A 294 4.17 40.06 30.89
CA GLU A 294 2.83 39.74 31.41
C GLU A 294 1.73 40.33 30.50
N ASP A 295 1.91 41.57 30.04
CA ASP A 295 0.99 42.21 29.10
C ASP A 295 0.97 41.50 27.73
N GLU A 296 2.13 41.14 27.17
CA GLU A 296 2.21 40.37 25.91
C GLU A 296 1.62 38.96 26.06
N LEU A 297 1.87 38.31 27.19
CA LEU A 297 1.28 37.02 27.51
C LEU A 297 -0.25 37.12 27.61
N SER A 298 -0.77 38.14 28.28
CA SER A 298 -2.22 38.36 28.35
C SER A 298 -2.84 38.63 26.97
N LYS A 299 -2.17 39.41 26.11
CA LYS A 299 -2.59 39.67 24.73
C LYS A 299 -2.59 38.41 23.87
N THR A 300 -1.55 37.59 23.98
CA THR A 300 -1.48 36.32 23.23
C THR A 300 -2.58 35.36 23.71
N TYR A 301 -2.85 35.26 25.01
CA TYR A 301 -3.99 34.49 25.51
C TYR A 301 -5.34 35.03 25.01
N ALA A 302 -5.52 36.35 24.95
CA ALA A 302 -6.73 36.96 24.42
C ALA A 302 -6.93 36.66 22.93
N THR A 303 -5.87 36.77 22.11
CA THR A 303 -5.92 36.43 20.67
C THR A 303 -6.21 34.96 20.44
N VAL A 304 -5.57 34.04 21.18
CA VAL A 304 -5.85 32.60 21.11
C VAL A 304 -7.30 32.30 21.49
N THR A 305 -7.84 32.98 22.51
CA THR A 305 -9.23 32.80 22.92
C THR A 305 -10.20 33.31 21.85
N SER A 306 -9.92 34.47 21.24
CA SER A 306 -10.70 35.02 20.12
C SER A 306 -10.69 34.07 18.92
N LEU A 307 -9.52 33.59 18.48
CA LEU A 307 -9.41 32.64 17.37
C LEU A 307 -10.13 31.32 17.65
N ARG A 308 -10.09 30.84 18.89
CA ARG A 308 -10.86 29.64 19.29
C ARG A 308 -12.36 29.88 19.21
N GLN A 309 -12.84 31.06 19.60
CA GLN A 309 -14.26 31.42 19.48
C GLN A 309 -14.67 31.55 18.01
N GLU A 310 -13.83 32.16 17.16
CA GLU A 310 -14.06 32.27 15.71
C GLU A 310 -14.07 30.90 15.02
N VAL A 311 -13.15 30.01 15.36
CA VAL A 311 -13.17 28.63 14.84
C VAL A 311 -14.44 27.90 15.28
N ALA A 312 -14.88 28.08 16.52
CA ALA A 312 -16.12 27.49 17.01
C ALA A 312 -17.36 28.06 16.30
N SER A 313 -17.38 29.37 16.01
CA SER A 313 -18.47 29.98 15.24
C SER A 313 -18.47 29.51 13.79
N LEU A 314 -17.32 29.50 13.12
CA LEU A 314 -17.19 28.99 11.74
C LEU A 314 -17.58 27.51 11.65
N GLN A 315 -17.22 26.68 12.63
CA GLN A 315 -17.65 25.29 12.68
C GLN A 315 -19.17 25.16 12.81
N LYS A 316 -19.80 25.97 13.67
CA LYS A 316 -21.26 26.01 13.81
C LYS A 316 -21.95 26.48 12.54
N ASP A 317 -21.40 27.51 11.89
CA ASP A 317 -21.97 28.08 10.67
C ASP A 317 -21.81 27.10 9.49
N ASN A 318 -20.65 26.46 9.35
CA ASN A 318 -20.42 25.40 8.35
C ASN A 318 -21.37 24.21 8.53
N LEU A 319 -21.63 23.80 9.79
CA LEU A 319 -22.62 22.77 10.09
C LEU A 319 -24.04 23.22 9.70
N SER A 320 -24.40 24.48 9.99
CA SER A 320 -25.71 25.03 9.62
C SER A 320 -25.90 25.17 8.10
N LEU A 321 -24.82 25.46 7.37
CA LEU A 321 -24.81 25.50 5.91
C LEU A 321 -24.97 24.10 5.32
N TYR A 322 -24.28 23.11 5.89
CA TYR A 322 -24.46 21.71 5.53
C TYR A 322 -25.90 21.25 5.78
N GLU A 323 -26.49 21.61 6.93
CA GLU A 323 -27.89 21.38 7.24
C GLU A 323 -28.82 21.99 6.18
N LYS A 324 -28.70 23.28 5.91
CA LYS A 324 -29.50 23.97 4.87
C LYS A 324 -29.34 23.34 3.50
N THR A 325 -28.12 23.01 3.10
CA THR A 325 -27.82 22.36 1.82
C THR A 325 -28.44 20.98 1.74
N ARG A 326 -28.43 20.22 2.85
CA ARG A 326 -29.11 18.94 2.95
C ARG A 326 -30.63 19.11 2.92
N TYR A 327 -31.20 20.08 3.62
CA TYR A 327 -32.63 20.35 3.58
C TYR A 327 -33.08 20.75 2.17
N VAL A 328 -32.36 21.65 1.49
CA VAL A 328 -32.67 22.06 0.11
C VAL A 328 -32.51 20.89 -0.87
N SER A 329 -31.44 20.10 -0.75
CA SER A 329 -31.23 18.94 -1.63
C SER A 329 -32.26 17.83 -1.39
N THR A 330 -32.65 17.58 -0.13
CA THR A 330 -33.68 16.59 0.21
C THR A 330 -35.08 17.08 -0.19
N TYR A 331 -35.35 18.38 -0.07
CA TYR A 331 -36.62 18.99 -0.50
C TYR A 331 -36.75 19.01 -2.03
N ASN A 332 -35.69 19.34 -2.77
CA ASN A 332 -35.65 19.22 -4.23
C ASN A 332 -35.77 17.76 -4.71
N ARG A 333 -35.32 16.80 -3.90
CA ARG A 333 -35.44 15.36 -4.19
C ARG A 333 -36.78 14.75 -3.73
N GLY A 334 -37.55 15.49 -2.93
CA GLY A 334 -38.78 15.04 -2.28
C GLY A 334 -40.08 15.47 -2.96
N LEU A 335 -40.03 16.18 -4.09
CA LEU A 335 -41.22 16.41 -4.91
C LEU A 335 -41.63 15.05 -5.55
N PRO A 336 -42.80 14.49 -5.24
CA PRO A 336 -43.17 13.16 -5.70
C PRO A 336 -43.39 13.21 -7.21
N THR A 337 -42.52 12.52 -7.94
CA THR A 337 -42.75 12.05 -9.30
C THR A 337 -43.87 11.02 -9.24
N THR A 338 -45.11 11.50 -9.22
CA THR A 338 -46.24 10.71 -9.68
C THR A 338 -46.10 10.53 -11.19
N THR A 339 -46.07 9.27 -11.61
CA THR A 339 -46.37 8.76 -12.97
C THR A 339 -45.27 8.96 -14.02
N SER A 340 -44.65 7.86 -14.46
CA SER A 340 -45.00 7.13 -15.69
C SER A 340 -44.49 7.83 -16.96
N SER A 341 -43.55 7.16 -17.61
CA SER A 341 -43.45 7.02 -19.08
C SER A 341 -44.15 8.08 -19.93
N SER A 342 -43.41 9.09 -20.40
CA SER A 342 -43.52 9.59 -21.77
C SER A 342 -42.53 10.72 -22.03
N SER A 343 -41.72 10.51 -23.06
CA SER A 343 -40.97 11.50 -23.82
C SER A 343 -41.70 12.83 -24.07
N ALA A 344 -40.99 13.96 -23.98
CA ALA A 344 -40.91 14.95 -25.07
C ALA A 344 -40.04 16.15 -24.67
N TYR A 345 -39.10 16.47 -25.57
CA TYR A 345 -38.57 17.79 -25.90
C TYR A 345 -39.26 18.99 -25.23
N SER A 346 -38.55 19.70 -24.34
CA SER A 346 -38.75 21.14 -24.11
C SER A 346 -37.52 21.78 -23.47
N GLN A 347 -37.17 22.92 -24.04
CA GLN A 347 -36.08 23.86 -23.76
C GLN A 347 -36.15 24.46 -22.33
N GLU A 348 -34.98 24.58 -21.67
CA GLU A 348 -34.55 25.40 -20.49
C GLU A 348 -35.57 25.95 -19.45
N PRO A 349 -35.24 26.01 -18.13
CA PRO A 349 -33.93 26.37 -17.61
C PRO A 349 -33.32 25.33 -16.66
N SER A 350 -32.01 25.22 -16.75
CA SER A 350 -31.13 24.33 -15.99
C SER A 350 -31.21 24.63 -14.49
N HIS A 351 -32.09 23.92 -13.77
CA HIS A 351 -32.06 23.90 -12.31
C HIS A 351 -30.79 23.15 -11.89
N ALA A 352 -29.76 23.89 -11.49
CA ALA A 352 -28.49 23.39 -11.02
C ALA A 352 -28.71 22.47 -9.81
N THR A 353 -28.88 21.17 -10.10
CA THR A 353 -28.62 20.14 -9.11
C THR A 353 -27.12 20.21 -8.90
N ILE A 354 -26.68 20.89 -7.85
CA ILE A 354 -25.29 20.92 -7.42
C ILE A 354 -24.91 19.47 -7.11
N GLN A 355 -24.45 18.76 -8.14
CA GLN A 355 -23.73 17.51 -7.99
C GLN A 355 -22.40 17.92 -7.38
N VAL A 356 -22.35 17.87 -6.05
CA VAL A 356 -21.12 18.04 -5.31
C VAL A 356 -20.18 16.92 -5.77
N SER A 357 -19.26 17.28 -6.66
CA SER A 357 -18.23 16.40 -7.20
C SER A 357 -17.40 15.84 -6.04
N PRO A 358 -17.22 14.51 -5.92
CA PRO A 358 -16.67 13.88 -4.72
C PRO A 358 -15.15 14.05 -4.58
N ASN A 359 -14.47 14.81 -5.45
CA ASN A 359 -13.04 14.57 -5.67
C ASN A 359 -12.06 15.60 -5.07
N ALA A 360 -12.52 16.63 -4.34
CA ALA A 360 -11.63 17.53 -3.59
C ALA A 360 -12.20 18.02 -2.25
N SER A 361 -13.52 18.16 -2.14
CA SER A 361 -14.20 18.62 -0.92
C SER A 361 -14.80 17.50 -0.06
N SER A 362 -14.81 16.24 -0.54
CA SER A 362 -15.42 15.10 0.18
C SER A 362 -14.81 14.89 1.56
N GLY A 363 -13.49 15.07 1.74
CA GLY A 363 -12.89 14.93 3.07
C GLY A 363 -13.42 15.94 4.10
N SER A 364 -13.75 17.16 3.67
CA SER A 364 -14.34 18.19 4.53
C SER A 364 -15.85 18.00 4.70
N LEU A 365 -16.54 17.64 3.62
CA LEU A 365 -17.98 17.41 3.62
C LEU A 365 -18.34 16.14 4.37
N ASP A 366 -17.56 15.06 4.25
CA ASP A 366 -17.71 13.83 5.04
C ASP A 366 -17.42 14.08 6.51
N ARG A 367 -16.47 14.98 6.83
CA ARG A 367 -16.24 15.44 8.22
C ARG A 367 -17.46 16.19 8.77
N TYR A 368 -18.04 17.11 8.01
CA TYR A 368 -19.24 17.84 8.44
C TYR A 368 -20.49 16.95 8.44
N LYS A 369 -20.59 16.00 7.52
CA LYS A 369 -21.63 14.96 7.47
C LYS A 369 -21.57 14.05 8.67
N THR A 370 -20.40 13.54 9.03
CA THR A 370 -20.21 12.70 10.22
C THR A 370 -20.46 13.47 11.51
N GLN A 371 -20.02 14.73 11.59
CA GLN A 371 -20.34 15.63 12.72
C GLN A 371 -21.83 15.93 12.82
N TYR A 372 -22.49 16.17 11.69
CA TYR A 372 -23.93 16.37 11.61
C TYR A 372 -24.70 15.10 12.01
N GLU A 373 -24.32 13.94 11.48
CA GLU A 373 -24.95 12.66 11.81
C GLU A 373 -24.73 12.29 13.28
N ALA A 374 -23.58 12.61 13.86
CA ALA A 374 -23.31 12.46 15.28
C ALA A 374 -24.16 13.41 16.14
N ASN A 375 -24.41 14.64 15.69
CA ASN A 375 -25.22 15.64 16.40
C ASN A 375 -26.73 15.40 16.25
N ILE A 376 -27.19 14.89 15.11
CA ILE A 376 -28.61 14.67 14.81
C ILE A 376 -29.10 13.29 15.30
N SER A 377 -28.22 12.29 15.39
CA SER A 377 -28.63 10.94 15.77
C SER A 377 -28.54 10.74 17.31
N PRO A 378 -29.69 10.62 18.00
CA PRO A 378 -29.69 10.37 19.45
C PRO A 378 -29.04 9.01 19.78
N PHE A 379 -29.03 8.08 18.83
CA PHE A 379 -28.44 6.75 18.99
C PHE A 379 -26.92 6.70 18.82
N ALA A 380 -26.28 7.58 18.05
CA ALA A 380 -24.81 7.61 18.00
C ALA A 380 -24.23 8.20 19.28
N ALA A 381 -24.86 9.25 19.82
CA ALA A 381 -24.54 9.77 21.14
C ALA A 381 -24.75 8.70 22.23
N PHE A 382 -25.80 7.88 22.11
CA PHE A 382 -26.04 6.76 23.02
C PHE A 382 -24.99 5.65 22.88
N ARG A 383 -24.70 5.12 21.67
CA ARG A 383 -23.65 4.11 21.46
C ARG A 383 -22.26 4.60 21.85
N GLY A 384 -21.97 5.89 21.64
CA GLY A 384 -20.72 6.52 22.10
C GLY A 384 -20.63 6.56 23.62
N ARG A 385 -21.72 6.91 24.31
CA ARG A 385 -21.80 6.91 25.78
C ARG A 385 -21.82 5.50 26.37
N GLU A 386 -22.44 4.55 25.68
CA GLU A 386 -22.52 3.14 26.07
C GLU A 386 -21.19 2.42 25.87
N SER A 387 -20.51 2.62 24.73
CA SER A 387 -19.15 2.10 24.52
C SER A 387 -18.14 2.72 25.48
N ALA A 388 -18.25 4.02 25.79
CA ALA A 388 -17.42 4.66 26.82
C ALA A 388 -17.72 4.13 28.23
N ARG A 389 -18.98 3.79 28.54
CA ARG A 389 -19.36 3.13 29.79
C ARG A 389 -18.89 1.67 29.84
N ALA A 390 -18.94 0.94 28.73
CA ALA A 390 -18.41 -0.42 28.62
C ALA A 390 -16.88 -0.40 28.81
N TYR A 391 -16.18 0.56 28.19
CA TYR A 391 -14.75 0.81 28.39
C TYR A 391 -14.44 1.17 29.86
N LYS A 392 -15.35 1.88 30.54
CA LYS A 392 -15.20 2.21 31.97
C LYS A 392 -15.56 1.04 32.90
N ARG A 393 -16.35 0.07 32.44
CA ARG A 393 -16.75 -1.13 33.22
C ARG A 393 -15.73 -2.27 33.14
N MET A 394 -14.89 -2.31 32.11
CA MET A 394 -13.82 -3.33 32.02
C MET A 394 -12.70 -3.07 33.02
N SER A 395 -12.18 -4.17 33.59
CA SER A 395 -11.12 -4.16 34.60
C SER A 395 -9.81 -3.59 34.03
N LEU A 396 -8.96 -3.01 34.87
CA LEU A 396 -7.66 -2.44 34.44
C LEU A 396 -6.82 -3.40 33.57
N PRO A 397 -6.69 -4.71 33.88
CA PRO A 397 -5.98 -5.63 32.99
C PRO A 397 -6.72 -5.87 31.67
N GLU A 398 -8.05 -5.97 31.68
CA GLU A 398 -8.84 -6.04 30.44
C GLU A 398 -8.67 -4.80 29.56
N ARG A 399 -8.47 -3.61 30.15
CA ARG A 399 -8.19 -2.39 29.36
C ARG A 399 -6.86 -2.46 28.64
N ILE A 400 -5.85 -3.00 29.31
CA ILE A 400 -4.52 -3.19 28.74
C ILE A 400 -4.60 -4.20 27.59
N ILE A 401 -5.29 -5.33 27.80
CA ILE A 401 -5.52 -6.34 26.77
C ILE A 401 -6.31 -5.77 25.60
N PHE A 402 -7.41 -5.07 25.86
CA PHE A 402 -8.22 -4.44 24.82
C PHE A 402 -7.43 -3.39 24.02
N SER A 403 -6.58 -2.60 24.69
CA SER A 403 -5.68 -1.65 24.04
C SER A 403 -4.64 -2.34 23.16
N ILE A 404 -4.03 -3.42 23.65
CA ILE A 404 -3.05 -4.22 22.89
C ILE A 404 -3.71 -4.88 21.68
N ILE A 405 -4.88 -5.49 21.84
CA ILE A 405 -5.65 -6.10 20.74
C ILE A 405 -5.98 -5.03 19.70
N ARG A 406 -6.51 -3.88 20.12
CA ARG A 406 -6.87 -2.80 19.20
C ARG A 406 -5.65 -2.21 18.50
N MET A 407 -4.52 -2.10 19.19
CA MET A 407 -3.24 -1.65 18.62
C MET A 407 -2.67 -2.64 17.60
N VAL A 408 -2.75 -3.94 17.88
CA VAL A 408 -2.31 -5.00 16.95
C VAL A 408 -3.21 -5.09 15.73
N LEU A 409 -4.53 -4.85 15.88
CA LEU A 409 -5.51 -4.89 14.79
C LEU A 409 -5.62 -3.58 13.99
N ALA A 410 -5.19 -2.45 14.56
CA ALA A 410 -5.29 -1.15 13.90
C ALA A 410 -4.28 -0.97 12.76
N ASN A 411 -3.09 -1.58 12.85
CA ASN A 411 -2.03 -1.38 11.87
C ASN A 411 -1.85 -2.62 10.95
N ARG A 412 -1.70 -2.39 9.65
CA ARG A 412 -1.60 -3.47 8.64
C ARG A 412 -0.34 -4.32 8.84
N THR A 413 0.75 -3.70 9.29
CA THR A 413 2.03 -4.35 9.59
C THR A 413 1.98 -5.15 10.89
N SER A 414 1.35 -4.63 11.95
CA SER A 414 1.20 -5.36 13.22
C SER A 414 0.32 -6.60 13.07
N ARG A 415 -0.71 -6.55 12.22
CA ARG A 415 -1.54 -7.71 11.88
C ARG A 415 -0.73 -8.83 11.23
N ASN A 416 0.13 -8.49 10.26
CA ASN A 416 0.96 -9.48 9.57
C ASN A 416 2.05 -10.06 10.49
N LEU A 417 2.61 -9.23 11.37
CA LEU A 417 3.61 -9.66 12.36
C LEU A 417 3.00 -10.61 13.40
N PHE A 418 1.79 -10.31 13.89
CA PHE A 418 1.05 -11.18 14.81
C PHE A 418 0.71 -12.54 14.16
N ALA A 419 0.24 -12.53 12.91
CA ALA A 419 -0.02 -13.76 12.17
C ALA A 419 1.25 -14.61 11.97
N GLY A 420 2.37 -13.98 11.61
CA GLY A 420 3.67 -14.65 11.51
C GLY A 420 4.16 -15.22 12.83
N TYR A 421 3.98 -14.48 13.93
CA TYR A 421 4.30 -14.96 15.28
C TYR A 421 3.47 -16.18 15.68
N CYS A 422 2.16 -16.18 15.42
CA CYS A 422 1.31 -17.35 15.66
C CYS A 422 1.76 -18.56 14.85
N ILE A 423 2.08 -18.40 13.56
CA ILE A 423 2.56 -19.50 12.71
C ILE A 423 3.91 -20.03 13.22
N ALA A 424 4.84 -19.15 13.58
CA ALA A 424 6.13 -19.54 14.13
C ALA A 424 5.98 -20.32 15.44
N LEU A 425 5.06 -19.91 16.31
CA LEU A 425 4.74 -20.63 17.55
C LEU A 425 4.18 -22.03 17.24
N HIS A 426 3.29 -22.16 16.27
CA HIS A 426 2.76 -23.47 15.86
C HIS A 426 3.87 -24.36 15.28
N ILE A 427 4.76 -23.83 14.43
CA ILE A 427 5.92 -24.59 13.90
C ILE A 427 6.84 -25.03 15.03
N LEU A 428 7.10 -24.15 16.00
CA LEU A 428 7.93 -24.46 17.16
C LEU A 428 7.29 -25.56 18.03
N MET A 429 5.98 -25.46 18.28
CA MET A 429 5.22 -26.50 18.99
C MET A 429 5.28 -27.82 18.26
N PHE A 430 5.08 -27.83 16.93
CA PHE A 430 5.22 -29.03 16.10
C PHE A 430 6.63 -29.61 16.17
N LEU A 431 7.67 -28.79 16.15
CA LEU A 431 9.06 -29.25 16.31
C LEU A 431 9.34 -29.82 17.70
N MET A 432 8.82 -29.20 18.76
CA MET A 432 8.92 -29.71 20.13
C MET A 432 8.20 -31.05 20.29
N LEU A 433 6.98 -31.17 19.76
CA LEU A 433 6.22 -32.42 19.74
C LEU A 433 6.91 -33.48 18.89
N TYR A 434 7.47 -33.13 17.73
CA TYR A 434 8.21 -34.04 16.86
C TYR A 434 9.50 -34.55 17.53
N ARG A 435 10.28 -33.66 18.14
CA ARG A 435 11.50 -34.02 18.89
C ARG A 435 11.19 -34.87 20.13
N SER A 436 10.15 -34.52 20.88
CA SER A 436 9.70 -35.31 22.04
C SER A 436 9.17 -36.67 21.61
N GLY A 437 8.40 -36.72 20.51
CA GLY A 437 7.86 -37.94 19.93
C GLY A 437 8.95 -38.86 19.38
N SER A 438 9.95 -38.33 18.67
CA SER A 438 11.08 -39.13 18.17
C SER A 438 11.91 -39.71 19.33
N VAL A 439 12.18 -38.91 20.37
CA VAL A 439 12.90 -39.38 21.56
C VAL A 439 12.10 -40.45 22.33
N GLN A 440 10.76 -40.38 22.32
CA GLN A 440 9.92 -41.44 22.90
C GLN A 440 9.97 -42.71 22.05
N VAL A 441 9.86 -42.61 20.73
CA VAL A 441 9.96 -43.76 19.81
C VAL A 441 11.31 -44.48 19.96
N ASP A 442 12.42 -43.75 20.06
CA ASP A 442 13.75 -44.34 20.29
C ASP A 442 13.85 -45.07 21.63
N LYS A 443 13.21 -44.54 22.69
CA LYS A 443 13.13 -45.20 24.00
C LYS A 443 12.27 -46.46 23.98
N TYR A 444 11.15 -46.45 23.26
CA TYR A 444 10.30 -47.65 23.09
C TYR A 444 10.95 -48.69 22.17
N ALA A 445 11.66 -48.29 21.12
CA ALA A 445 12.42 -49.19 20.25
C ALA A 445 13.62 -49.83 20.97
N ALA A 446 14.36 -49.07 21.78
CA ALA A 446 15.41 -49.60 22.65
C ALA A 446 14.84 -50.50 23.76
N GLY A 447 13.68 -50.15 24.33
CA GLY A 447 12.95 -50.98 25.29
C GLY A 447 12.43 -52.30 24.70
N LEU A 448 12.02 -52.30 23.42
CA LEU A 448 11.60 -53.51 22.70
C LEU A 448 12.80 -54.42 22.39
N GLY A 449 13.96 -53.85 22.06
CA GLY A 449 15.23 -54.60 21.90
C GLY A 449 15.69 -55.27 23.19
N ASN A 450 15.59 -54.58 24.33
CA ASN A 450 15.90 -55.16 25.64
C ASN A 450 14.81 -56.15 26.11
N GLY A 451 13.55 -55.94 25.77
CA GLY A 451 12.44 -56.87 26.06
C GLY A 451 12.53 -58.16 25.26
N ALA A 452 12.91 -58.10 23.98
CA ALA A 452 13.12 -59.28 23.13
C ALA A 452 14.33 -60.12 23.60
N ALA A 453 15.40 -59.47 24.09
CA ALA A 453 16.54 -60.16 24.69
C ALA A 453 16.19 -60.82 26.04
N ALA A 454 15.34 -60.19 26.86
CA ALA A 454 14.87 -60.75 28.13
C ALA A 454 13.88 -61.92 27.93
N VAL A 455 13.03 -61.87 26.89
CA VAL A 455 12.09 -62.95 26.55
C VAL A 455 12.82 -64.17 25.94
N ALA A 456 13.89 -63.95 25.18
CA ALA A 456 14.74 -65.04 24.69
C ALA A 456 15.55 -65.75 25.80
N ALA A 457 15.81 -65.06 26.92
CA ALA A 457 16.53 -65.61 28.08
C ALA A 457 15.61 -66.31 29.11
N ALA A 458 14.30 -66.08 29.09
CA ALA A 458 13.35 -66.63 30.06
C ALA A 458 12.39 -67.70 29.51
N GLY A 459 12.47 -68.06 28.23
CA GLY A 459 11.55 -68.97 27.54
C GLY A 459 11.87 -70.47 27.62
N GLY A 460 12.58 -70.91 28.64
CA GLY A 460 12.87 -72.32 28.93
C GLY A 460 11.91 -72.95 29.93
N ALA A 461 10.61 -72.63 29.92
CA ALA A 461 9.58 -73.39 30.64
C ALA A 461 8.17 -73.00 30.19
N GLY A 462 7.37 -74.01 29.80
CA GLY A 462 5.95 -74.06 30.15
C GLY A 462 4.97 -73.22 29.34
N PHE A 463 4.45 -73.83 28.29
CA PHE A 463 3.16 -73.49 27.67
C PHE A 463 2.03 -73.63 28.70
N ARG A 464 1.30 -72.55 29.06
CA ARG A 464 -0.10 -72.63 29.50
C ARG A 464 -0.90 -71.41 29.06
N LYS A 465 -1.87 -71.71 28.21
CA LYS A 465 -2.94 -70.89 27.67
C LYS A 465 -3.98 -70.66 28.77
N ASP A 466 -4.31 -69.41 29.07
CA ASP A 466 -5.66 -69.10 29.52
C ASP A 466 -6.08 -67.70 29.07
N SER A 467 -7.32 -67.64 28.59
CA SER A 467 -7.95 -66.53 27.89
C SER A 467 -9.12 -66.02 28.71
N SER A 468 -9.16 -64.73 29.04
CA SER A 468 -10.44 -64.03 29.27
C SER A 468 -10.30 -62.53 28.96
N PRO A 469 -11.32 -61.90 28.37
CA PRO A 469 -11.30 -60.51 27.92
C PRO A 469 -11.75 -59.57 29.04
N GLN A 470 -11.07 -58.44 29.24
CA GLN A 470 -11.49 -57.43 30.21
C GLN A 470 -11.96 -56.16 29.49
N GLU A 471 -13.21 -55.81 29.81
CA GLU A 471 -14.03 -54.74 29.27
C GLU A 471 -13.39 -53.34 29.36
N TRP A 472 -13.79 -52.52 28.39
CA TRP A 472 -13.45 -51.11 28.27
C TRP A 472 -14.44 -50.27 29.09
N HIS A 473 -13.95 -49.48 30.04
CA HIS A 473 -14.76 -48.49 30.77
C HIS A 473 -14.34 -47.08 30.33
N PRO A 474 -15.26 -46.25 29.80
CA PRO A 474 -15.04 -44.82 29.63
C PRO A 474 -15.48 -44.10 30.91
N ASP A 475 -14.54 -43.48 31.62
CA ASP A 475 -14.88 -42.67 32.79
C ASP A 475 -15.36 -41.27 32.41
N ASP A 476 -16.37 -40.89 33.17
CA ASP A 476 -17.34 -39.84 32.93
C ASP A 476 -16.79 -38.42 33.04
N PHE A 477 -17.43 -37.60 32.23
CA PHE A 477 -17.59 -36.17 32.39
C PHE A 477 -18.43 -35.90 33.65
N GLN A 478 -17.86 -35.27 34.68
CA GLN A 478 -18.66 -34.57 35.69
C GLN A 478 -18.00 -33.24 36.07
N GLY A 479 -18.75 -32.18 35.77
CA GLY A 479 -18.45 -30.84 36.21
C GLY A 479 -18.83 -30.62 37.67
N SER A 480 -18.12 -29.67 38.28
CA SER A 480 -18.62 -28.69 39.24
C SER A 480 -17.67 -27.51 39.24
#